data_AF-A0A127EW93-F1
#
_entry.id   AF-A0A127EW93-F1
#
_cell.length_a   1.000
_cell.length_b   1.000
_cell.length_c   1.000
_cell.angle_alpha   90.00
_cell.angle_beta   90.00
_cell.angle_gamma   90.00
#
_symmetry.space_group_name_H-M   'P 1'
#
loop_
_entity.id
_entity.type
_entity.pdbx_description
1 polymer ?
#
loop_
_entity_poly.entity_id
_entity_poly.type
_entity_poly.pdbx_seq_one_letter_code
_entity_poly.pdbx_strand_id
1 'polypeptide(L)'
;MSDPRRLTSCLTNYAATMAVILLGLWIYTRDDNFLWAEFNVRIEFQLFGDDRAVGTLDVLIWLSALYAVVLIPYYAMRPGYVSDARRILGYLRLWAFTKTQPEFGADKRRAALCLALKAFFVPLMLGFLLNNIGEVIQHWTEITSDDTDARLALRLNSSFFYLLLAALYAIDVVIFTFGYLVEARSLRNEIKSVDPTVLGWVSCLICYPPFNHVGFAFFAWQRIDGADFGPPILEATLAAISVAAVAVFAWASLALGFRASNLTNRGIVARGPYRWVRHPAYAVKNIAVWISAIPTLTDAFSNNAVSKALWVLTCLVVWTLIYVVRAITEERHLLMTDNDYAEYRTKVRFRFVPGLL
;
A
#
# COMPACT_ATOMS: atom_id res chain seq x y z
N MET A 1 10.57 40.43 -2.85
CA MET A 1 9.71 39.56 -3.68
C MET A 1 9.34 40.31 -4.95
N SER A 2 9.99 40.10 -6.10
CA SER A 2 9.50 40.71 -7.37
C SER A 2 10.21 40.15 -8.62
N ASP A 3 10.23 38.83 -8.77
CA ASP A 3 10.41 38.24 -10.11
C ASP A 3 9.04 37.72 -10.56
N PRO A 4 8.34 38.43 -11.48
CA PRO A 4 7.02 38.03 -11.95
C PRO A 4 7.02 36.62 -12.55
N ARG A 5 8.15 36.14 -13.10
CA ARG A 5 8.26 34.78 -13.64
C ARG A 5 8.17 33.72 -12.54
N ARG A 6 8.64 34.03 -11.32
CA ARG A 6 8.54 33.12 -10.17
C ARG A 6 7.10 32.96 -9.70
N LEU A 7 6.36 34.07 -9.60
CA LEU A 7 4.95 34.03 -9.21
C LEU A 7 4.12 33.26 -10.24
N THR A 8 4.31 33.55 -11.53
CA THR A 8 3.60 32.84 -12.60
C THR A 8 3.90 31.34 -12.59
N SER A 9 5.17 30.94 -12.41
CA SER A 9 5.54 29.53 -12.33
C SER A 9 4.90 28.83 -11.12
N CYS A 10 4.90 29.50 -9.96
CA CYS A 10 4.26 29.00 -8.74
C CYS A 10 2.76 28.78 -8.94
N LEU A 11 2.04 29.80 -9.43
CA LEU A 11 0.60 29.72 -9.69
C LEU A 11 0.25 28.66 -10.74
N THR A 12 1.09 28.49 -11.77
CA THR A 12 0.87 27.46 -12.79
C THR A 12 1.04 26.05 -12.23
N ASN A 13 2.06 25.81 -11.40
CA ASN A 13 2.23 24.53 -10.72
C ASN A 13 1.08 24.24 -9.76
N TYR A 14 0.66 25.25 -8.99
CA TYR A 14 -0.47 25.16 -8.08
C TYR A 14 -1.75 24.78 -8.82
N ALA A 15 -2.14 25.56 -9.84
CA ALA A 15 -3.35 25.35 -10.60
C ALA A 15 -3.36 23.98 -11.29
N ALA A 16 -2.24 23.57 -11.90
CA ALA A 16 -2.14 22.26 -12.53
C ALA A 16 -2.32 21.11 -11.54
N THR A 17 -1.72 21.22 -10.36
CA THR A 17 -1.78 20.18 -9.33
C THR A 17 -3.17 20.11 -8.70
N MET A 18 -3.78 21.26 -8.41
CA MET A 18 -5.17 21.31 -7.94
C MET A 18 -6.16 20.77 -8.98
N ALA A 19 -5.95 21.05 -10.27
CA ALA A 19 -6.80 20.48 -11.33
C ALA A 19 -6.75 18.95 -11.34
N VAL A 20 -5.57 18.35 -11.14
CA VAL A 20 -5.44 16.88 -11.04
C VAL A 20 -6.07 16.33 -9.76
N ILE A 21 -5.91 17.01 -8.63
CA ILE A 21 -6.55 16.61 -7.36
C ILE A 21 -8.08 16.65 -7.48
N LEU A 22 -8.64 17.74 -8.02
CA LEU A 22 -10.08 17.90 -8.21
C LEU A 22 -10.64 16.91 -9.24
N LEU A 23 -9.90 16.62 -10.31
CA LEU A 23 -10.26 15.56 -11.25
C LEU A 23 -10.30 14.19 -10.56
N GLY A 24 -9.30 13.89 -9.73
CA GLY A 24 -9.28 12.67 -8.93
C GLY A 24 -10.48 12.58 -8.00
N LEU A 25 -10.76 13.66 -7.24
CA LEU A 25 -11.93 13.73 -6.36
C LEU A 25 -13.22 13.47 -7.14
N TRP A 26 -13.40 14.13 -8.30
CA TRP A 26 -14.56 13.93 -9.16
C TRP A 26 -14.72 12.47 -9.65
N ILE A 27 -13.62 11.78 -9.98
CA ILE A 27 -13.64 10.37 -10.39
C ILE A 27 -14.13 9.48 -9.23
N TYR A 28 -13.66 9.73 -8.01
CA TYR A 28 -13.97 8.90 -6.84
C TYR A 28 -15.31 9.23 -6.19
N THR A 29 -15.86 10.44 -6.38
CA THR A 29 -17.20 10.82 -5.87
C THR A 29 -18.36 10.34 -6.73
N ARG A 30 -18.11 9.65 -7.85
CA ARG A 30 -19.17 9.12 -8.69
C ARG A 30 -19.62 7.75 -8.19
N ASP A 31 -20.79 7.70 -7.56
CA ASP A 31 -21.39 6.52 -6.95
C ASP A 31 -21.56 5.34 -7.94
N ASP A 32 -21.71 5.61 -9.24
CA ASP A 32 -21.92 4.59 -10.28
C ASP A 32 -20.64 3.90 -10.76
N ASN A 33 -19.47 4.27 -10.24
CA ASN A 33 -18.20 3.71 -10.69
C ASN A 33 -17.78 2.52 -9.83
N PHE A 34 -17.21 1.49 -10.46
CA PHE A 34 -16.64 0.33 -9.78
C PHE A 34 -15.61 0.70 -8.69
N LEU A 35 -14.89 1.81 -8.90
CA LEU A 35 -13.95 2.36 -7.92
C LEU A 35 -14.64 2.89 -6.65
N TRP A 36 -15.91 3.27 -6.71
CA TRP A 36 -16.62 3.73 -5.51
C TRP A 36 -16.82 2.57 -4.54
N ALA A 37 -17.31 1.43 -5.02
CA ALA A 37 -17.60 0.26 -4.19
C ALA A 37 -16.35 -0.31 -3.49
N GLU A 38 -15.20 -0.28 -4.18
CA GLU A 38 -13.96 -0.89 -3.67
C GLU A 38 -13.15 0.03 -2.74
N PHE A 39 -13.29 1.35 -2.87
CA PHE A 39 -12.45 2.32 -2.17
C PHE A 39 -13.20 3.16 -1.12
N ASN A 40 -14.54 3.11 -1.10
CA ASN A 40 -15.36 3.87 -0.17
C ASN A 40 -15.62 3.09 1.14
N VAL A 41 -14.59 3.02 1.98
CA VAL A 41 -14.71 2.51 3.36
C VAL A 41 -15.29 3.62 4.24
N ARG A 42 -16.21 3.26 5.13
CA ARG A 42 -16.75 4.16 6.16
C ARG A 42 -16.58 3.52 7.53
N ILE A 43 -16.14 4.33 8.49
CA ILE A 43 -16.12 3.95 9.89
C ILE A 43 -17.16 4.78 10.64
N GLU A 44 -17.85 4.12 11.58
CA GLU A 44 -18.80 4.74 12.49
C GLU A 44 -18.21 4.71 13.90
N PHE A 45 -18.34 5.82 14.62
CA PHE A 45 -17.84 5.96 15.98
C PHE A 45 -18.68 6.97 16.75
N GLN A 46 -18.70 6.82 18.07
CA GLN A 46 -19.33 7.79 18.96
C GLN A 46 -18.32 8.83 19.43
N LEU A 47 -18.68 10.11 19.29
CA LEU A 47 -17.88 11.22 19.78
C LEU A 47 -18.79 12.20 20.52
N PHE A 48 -18.53 12.40 21.82
CA PHE A 48 -19.36 13.23 22.72
C PHE A 48 -20.85 12.83 22.78
N GLY A 49 -21.15 11.55 22.58
CA GLY A 49 -22.53 11.03 22.60
C GLY A 49 -23.28 11.13 21.27
N ASP A 50 -22.67 11.72 20.23
CA ASP A 50 -23.20 11.71 18.87
C ASP A 50 -22.59 10.57 18.05
N ASP A 51 -23.43 9.86 17.29
CA ASP A 51 -22.96 8.96 16.25
C ASP A 51 -22.37 9.78 15.10
N ARG A 52 -21.11 9.50 14.76
CA ARG A 52 -20.36 10.14 13.68
C ARG A 52 -19.88 9.07 12.71
N ALA A 53 -19.82 9.43 11.44
CA ALA A 53 -19.25 8.58 10.41
C ALA A 53 -18.21 9.37 9.61
N VAL A 54 -17.11 8.71 9.28
CA VAL A 54 -16.08 9.27 8.38
C VAL A 54 -15.78 8.23 7.31
N GLY A 55 -15.93 8.63 6.05
CA GLY A 55 -15.58 7.82 4.90
C GLY A 55 -14.27 8.23 4.23
N THR A 56 -13.76 7.35 3.36
CA THR A 56 -12.58 7.65 2.52
C THR A 56 -12.79 8.94 1.72
N LEU A 57 -14.00 9.16 1.18
CA LEU A 57 -14.34 10.36 0.41
C LEU A 57 -14.29 11.62 1.26
N ASP A 58 -14.77 11.59 2.49
CA ASP A 58 -14.71 12.73 3.41
C ASP A 58 -13.24 13.12 3.64
N VAL A 59 -12.38 12.14 3.88
CA VAL A 59 -10.94 12.36 4.06
C VAL A 59 -10.29 12.93 2.79
N LEU A 60 -10.66 12.44 1.60
CA LEU A 60 -10.17 12.98 0.32
C LEU A 60 -10.60 14.44 0.10
N ILE A 61 -11.82 14.81 0.49
CA ILE A 61 -12.32 16.19 0.43
C ILE A 61 -11.50 17.08 1.36
N TRP A 62 -11.31 16.66 2.62
CA TRP A 62 -10.51 17.40 3.59
C TRP A 62 -9.05 17.55 3.17
N LEU A 63 -8.46 16.48 2.63
CA LEU A 63 -7.11 16.54 2.06
C LEU A 63 -7.04 17.48 0.86
N SER A 64 -8.05 17.48 -0.02
CA SER A 64 -8.09 18.40 -1.16
C SER A 64 -8.12 19.87 -0.71
N ALA A 65 -8.91 20.17 0.33
CA ALA A 65 -8.95 21.50 0.95
C ALA A 65 -7.60 21.86 1.60
N LEU A 66 -6.98 20.92 2.33
CA LEU A 66 -5.64 21.11 2.91
C LEU A 66 -4.59 21.41 1.83
N TYR A 67 -4.60 20.67 0.73
CA TYR A 67 -3.65 20.87 -0.38
C TYR A 67 -3.87 22.21 -1.08
N ALA A 68 -5.12 22.70 -1.17
CA ALA A 68 -5.41 24.02 -1.71
C ALA A 68 -4.69 25.14 -0.94
N VAL A 69 -4.48 24.96 0.36
CA VAL A 69 -3.73 25.91 1.20
C VAL A 69 -2.22 25.63 1.15
N VAL A 70 -1.80 24.38 1.37
CA VAL A 70 -0.39 24.02 1.58
C VAL A 70 0.43 24.06 0.28
N LEU A 71 -0.17 23.84 -0.89
CA LEU A 71 0.57 23.85 -2.15
C LEU A 71 1.10 25.24 -2.54
N ILE A 72 0.48 26.31 -2.04
CA ILE A 72 0.93 27.69 -2.32
C ILE A 72 2.33 27.94 -1.74
N PRO A 73 2.56 27.84 -0.41
CA PRO A 73 3.90 27.98 0.15
C PRO A 73 4.85 26.88 -0.35
N TYR A 74 4.36 25.65 -0.58
CA TYR A 74 5.18 24.55 -1.11
C TYR A 74 5.84 24.90 -2.46
N TYR A 75 5.09 25.44 -3.42
CA TYR A 75 5.65 25.85 -4.71
C TYR A 75 6.44 27.15 -4.63
N ALA A 76 6.07 28.08 -3.74
CA ALA A 76 6.83 29.30 -3.52
C ALA A 76 8.26 29.01 -3.03
N MET A 77 8.44 27.96 -2.21
CA MET A 77 9.74 27.51 -1.70
C MET A 77 10.57 26.71 -2.73
N ARG A 78 10.04 26.42 -3.93
CA ARG A 78 10.69 25.59 -4.96
C ARG A 78 10.80 26.34 -6.30
N PRO A 79 11.59 27.42 -6.38
CA PRO A 79 11.79 28.14 -7.64
C PRO A 79 12.37 27.23 -8.72
N GLY A 80 11.83 27.33 -9.94
CA GLY A 80 12.25 26.51 -11.10
C GLY A 80 11.70 25.08 -11.13
N TYR A 81 11.02 24.61 -10.07
CA TYR A 81 10.39 23.31 -10.09
C TYR A 81 9.19 23.29 -11.05
N VAL A 82 9.01 22.19 -11.77
CA VAL A 82 7.83 21.91 -12.60
C VAL A 82 7.15 20.69 -12.02
N SER A 83 5.87 20.80 -11.67
CA SER A 83 5.12 19.66 -11.12
C SER A 83 4.80 18.63 -12.20
N ASP A 84 4.61 17.37 -11.79
CA ASP A 84 4.23 16.29 -12.71
C ASP A 84 2.87 16.59 -13.37
N ALA A 85 1.93 17.16 -12.61
CA ALA A 85 0.65 17.66 -13.15
C ALA A 85 0.85 18.72 -14.25
N ARG A 86 1.74 19.69 -14.04
CA ARG A 86 2.02 20.72 -15.04
C ARG A 86 2.67 20.14 -16.30
N ARG A 87 3.56 19.14 -16.17
CA ARG A 87 4.15 18.44 -17.33
C ARG A 87 3.07 17.78 -18.20
N ILE A 88 2.13 17.07 -17.57
CA ILE A 88 1.06 16.34 -18.28
C ILE A 88 0.02 17.29 -18.86
N LEU A 89 -0.52 18.22 -18.08
CA LEU A 89 -1.51 19.18 -18.60
C LEU A 89 -0.92 20.09 -19.69
N GLY A 90 0.37 20.45 -19.57
CA GLY A 90 1.09 21.17 -20.61
C GLY A 90 1.21 20.36 -21.91
N TYR A 91 1.51 19.06 -21.81
CA TYR A 91 1.53 18.16 -22.96
C TYR A 91 0.15 18.02 -23.61
N LEU A 92 -0.91 17.79 -22.82
CA LEU A 92 -2.28 17.67 -23.32
C LEU A 92 -2.75 18.94 -24.03
N ARG A 93 -2.40 20.11 -23.47
CA ARG A 93 -2.66 21.40 -24.12
C ARG A 93 -1.94 21.50 -25.46
N LEU A 94 -0.64 21.16 -25.53
CA LEU A 94 0.07 21.19 -26.80
C LEU A 94 -0.57 20.23 -27.80
N TRP A 95 -0.81 18.99 -27.39
CA TRP A 95 -1.44 17.97 -28.22
C TRP A 95 -2.81 18.39 -28.78
N ALA A 96 -3.63 19.08 -28.00
CA ALA A 96 -4.95 19.55 -28.42
C ALA A 96 -4.90 20.73 -29.41
N PHE A 97 -3.87 21.57 -29.36
CA PHE A 97 -3.82 22.84 -30.09
C PHE A 97 -2.71 22.92 -31.15
N THR A 98 -1.84 21.92 -31.27
CA THR A 98 -0.79 21.88 -32.30
C THR A 98 -1.11 20.84 -33.39
N LYS A 99 -0.85 21.20 -34.65
CA LYS A 99 -1.02 20.28 -35.79
C LYS A 99 0.01 19.14 -35.79
N THR A 100 1.17 19.37 -35.20
CA THR A 100 2.23 18.36 -35.03
C THR A 100 2.05 17.65 -33.71
N GLN A 101 2.22 16.33 -33.71
CA GLN A 101 2.18 15.56 -32.46
C GLN A 101 3.40 15.92 -31.59
N PRO A 102 3.18 16.44 -30.37
CA PRO A 102 4.29 16.74 -29.47
C PRO A 102 4.96 15.45 -28.99
N GLU A 103 6.27 15.49 -28.79
CA GLU A 103 7.03 14.33 -28.30
C GLU A 103 6.70 13.99 -26.84
N PHE A 104 6.37 12.73 -26.59
CA PHE A 104 6.15 12.19 -25.25
C PHE A 104 7.45 11.65 -24.63
N GLY A 105 8.38 12.57 -24.34
CA GLY A 105 9.69 12.25 -23.77
C GLY A 105 9.65 11.64 -22.35
N ALA A 106 10.82 11.18 -21.88
CA ALA A 106 10.99 10.44 -20.63
C ALA A 106 10.39 11.15 -19.39
N ASP A 107 10.57 12.47 -19.27
CA ASP A 107 10.02 13.25 -18.15
C ASP A 107 8.49 13.20 -18.08
N LYS A 108 7.83 13.23 -19.25
CA LYS A 108 6.36 13.17 -19.33
C LYS A 108 5.88 11.77 -19.01
N ARG A 109 6.59 10.73 -19.48
CA ARG A 109 6.29 9.34 -19.11
C ARG A 109 6.41 9.12 -17.61
N ARG A 110 7.50 9.58 -16.98
CA ARG A 110 7.70 9.51 -15.53
C ARG A 110 6.62 10.29 -14.77
N ALA A 111 6.26 11.49 -15.24
CA ALA A 111 5.16 12.26 -14.66
C ALA A 111 3.81 11.54 -14.75
N ALA A 112 3.47 10.96 -15.91
CA ALA A 112 2.23 10.21 -16.10
C ALA A 112 2.15 8.99 -15.18
N LEU A 113 3.23 8.22 -15.10
CA LEU A 113 3.32 7.06 -14.20
C LEU A 113 3.19 7.47 -12.73
N CYS A 114 3.82 8.58 -12.33
CA CYS A 114 3.70 9.14 -10.97
C CYS A 114 2.26 9.54 -10.64
N LEU A 115 1.57 10.23 -11.56
CA LEU A 115 0.18 10.61 -11.38
C LEU A 115 -0.76 9.39 -11.33
N ALA A 116 -0.57 8.41 -12.23
CA ALA A 116 -1.35 7.18 -12.24
C ALA A 116 -1.16 6.39 -10.93
N LEU A 117 0.08 6.30 -10.46
CA LEU A 117 0.44 5.64 -9.21
C LEU A 117 -0.26 6.29 -8.02
N LYS A 118 -0.24 7.63 -7.91
CA LYS A 118 -0.93 8.34 -6.83
C LYS A 118 -2.45 8.26 -6.96
N ALA A 119 -2.99 8.35 -8.18
CA ALA A 119 -4.43 8.24 -8.43
C ALA A 119 -5.00 6.88 -7.98
N PHE A 120 -4.20 5.82 -8.05
CA PHE A 120 -4.57 4.50 -7.55
C PHE A 120 -4.31 4.33 -6.05
N PHE A 121 -3.07 4.58 -5.60
CA PHE A 121 -2.67 4.21 -4.24
C PHE A 121 -3.12 5.18 -3.15
N VAL A 122 -3.32 6.47 -3.42
CA VAL A 122 -3.80 7.41 -2.39
C VAL A 122 -5.17 7.01 -1.83
N PRO A 123 -6.23 6.84 -2.65
CA PRO A 123 -7.54 6.42 -2.15
C PRO A 123 -7.49 5.02 -1.55
N LEU A 124 -6.70 4.10 -2.13
CA LEU A 124 -6.53 2.75 -1.59
C LEU A 124 -6.02 2.77 -0.15
N MET A 125 -4.93 3.51 0.07
CA MET A 125 -4.25 3.55 1.36
C MET A 125 -5.09 4.27 2.40
N LEU A 126 -5.86 5.30 2.01
CA LEU A 126 -6.82 5.95 2.90
C LEU A 126 -7.96 5.00 3.30
N GLY A 127 -8.52 4.24 2.34
CA GLY A 127 -9.54 3.25 2.64
C GLY A 127 -9.02 2.14 3.57
N PHE A 128 -7.83 1.60 3.27
CA PHE A 128 -7.17 0.63 4.16
C PHE A 128 -6.87 1.22 5.53
N LEU A 129 -6.47 2.49 5.61
CA LEU A 129 -6.17 3.14 6.88
C LEU A 129 -7.43 3.25 7.73
N LEU A 130 -8.52 3.75 7.15
CA LEU A 130 -9.81 3.84 7.84
C LEU A 130 -10.30 2.48 8.28
N ASN A 131 -10.21 1.45 7.42
CA ASN A 131 -10.59 0.09 7.78
C ASN A 131 -9.82 -0.41 9.00
N ASN A 132 -8.48 -0.33 8.96
CA ASN A 132 -7.65 -0.81 10.08
C ASN A 132 -7.87 0.00 11.37
N ILE A 133 -8.13 1.30 11.28
CA ILE A 133 -8.52 2.10 12.44
C ILE A 133 -9.87 1.63 13.00
N GLY A 134 -10.84 1.35 12.13
CA GLY A 134 -12.14 0.78 12.50
C GLY A 134 -12.01 -0.55 13.24
N GLU A 135 -11.24 -1.48 12.70
CA GLU A 135 -10.93 -2.78 13.33
C GLU A 135 -10.26 -2.61 14.70
N VAL A 136 -9.31 -1.67 14.82
CA VAL A 136 -8.68 -1.35 16.13
C VAL A 136 -9.71 -0.84 17.13
N ILE A 137 -10.58 0.10 16.75
CA ILE A 137 -11.63 0.64 17.63
C ILE A 137 -12.61 -0.46 18.04
N GLN A 138 -13.05 -1.27 17.07
CA GLN A 138 -13.97 -2.37 17.30
C GLN A 138 -13.40 -3.36 18.32
N HIS A 139 -12.22 -3.92 18.06
CA HIS A 139 -11.63 -4.92 18.95
C HIS A 139 -11.23 -4.34 20.30
N TRP A 140 -10.83 -3.07 20.37
CA TRP A 140 -10.62 -2.39 21.64
C TRP A 140 -11.91 -2.32 22.48
N THR A 141 -13.02 -1.97 21.83
CA THR A 141 -14.34 -1.90 22.49
C THR A 141 -14.80 -3.27 22.97
N GLU A 142 -14.61 -4.32 22.16
CA GLU A 142 -14.90 -5.71 22.55
C GLU A 142 -14.11 -6.12 23.81
N ILE A 143 -12.81 -5.83 23.86
CA ILE A 143 -11.93 -6.17 25.00
C ILE A 143 -12.35 -5.43 26.27
N THR A 144 -12.74 -4.16 26.13
CA THR A 144 -13.06 -3.25 27.26
C THR A 144 -14.52 -3.27 27.69
N SER A 145 -15.40 -3.97 26.97
CA SER A 145 -16.81 -4.11 27.32
C SER A 145 -17.00 -4.77 28.70
N ASP A 146 -17.96 -4.30 29.50
CA ASP A 146 -18.22 -4.82 30.86
C ASP A 146 -18.97 -6.16 30.88
N ASP A 147 -19.07 -6.87 29.74
CA ASP A 147 -19.83 -8.12 29.62
C ASP A 147 -19.20 -9.28 30.41
N THR A 148 -19.60 -9.44 31.66
CA THR A 148 -19.10 -10.42 32.63
C THR A 148 -19.11 -11.88 32.17
N ASP A 149 -19.89 -12.24 31.15
CA ASP A 149 -20.05 -13.63 30.69
C ASP A 149 -18.99 -14.06 29.66
N ALA A 150 -18.35 -13.10 28.97
CA ALA A 150 -17.24 -13.39 28.08
C ALA A 150 -15.97 -13.70 28.90
N ARG A 151 -15.74 -14.99 29.17
CA ARG A 151 -14.53 -15.52 29.83
C ARG A 151 -13.30 -14.74 29.36
N LEU A 152 -12.53 -14.17 30.28
CA LEU A 152 -11.28 -13.42 30.02
C LEU A 152 -10.37 -14.12 28.99
N ALA A 153 -10.34 -15.46 29.01
CA ALA A 153 -9.61 -16.28 28.04
C ALA A 153 -10.11 -16.16 26.59
N LEU A 154 -11.41 -15.99 26.33
CA LEU A 154 -11.96 -15.75 24.99
C LEU A 154 -11.55 -14.36 24.48
N ARG A 155 -11.68 -13.33 25.34
CA ARG A 155 -11.31 -11.93 25.02
C ARG A 155 -9.81 -11.79 24.69
N LEU A 156 -8.96 -12.49 25.42
CA LEU A 156 -7.51 -12.50 25.21
C LEU A 156 -7.08 -13.35 24.01
N ASN A 157 -7.85 -14.36 23.61
CA ASN A 157 -7.46 -15.26 22.52
C ASN A 157 -7.93 -14.78 21.14
N SER A 158 -9.15 -14.25 21.00
CA SER A 158 -9.67 -13.77 19.70
C SER A 158 -9.52 -12.25 19.53
N SER A 159 -10.18 -11.44 20.36
CA SER A 159 -10.21 -9.98 20.15
C SER A 159 -8.84 -9.32 20.33
N PHE A 160 -8.01 -9.76 21.29
CA PHE A 160 -6.65 -9.22 21.44
C PHE A 160 -5.73 -9.59 20.28
N PHE A 161 -5.85 -10.80 19.73
CA PHE A 161 -5.12 -11.21 18.53
C PHE A 161 -5.46 -10.32 17.33
N TYR A 162 -6.76 -10.15 17.04
CA TYR A 162 -7.19 -9.31 15.93
C TYR A 162 -6.87 -7.83 16.15
N LEU A 163 -6.94 -7.33 17.39
CA LEU A 163 -6.48 -5.99 17.75
C LEU A 163 -5.00 -5.80 17.40
N LEU A 164 -4.14 -6.75 17.76
CA LEU A 164 -2.71 -6.67 17.45
C LEU A 164 -2.45 -6.69 15.94
N LEU A 165 -3.13 -7.56 15.19
CA LEU A 165 -3.02 -7.60 13.74
C LEU A 165 -3.46 -6.28 13.11
N ALA A 166 -4.64 -5.78 13.48
CA ALA A 166 -5.18 -4.52 12.98
C ALA A 166 -4.26 -3.34 13.29
N ALA A 167 -3.69 -3.28 14.50
CA ALA A 167 -2.75 -2.24 14.89
C ALA A 167 -1.44 -2.30 14.08
N LEU A 168 -0.89 -3.50 13.85
CA LEU A 168 0.33 -3.67 13.05
C LEU A 168 0.11 -3.34 11.57
N TYR A 169 -1.03 -3.73 11.00
CA TYR A 169 -1.41 -3.34 9.64
C TYR A 169 -1.69 -1.83 9.54
N ALA A 170 -2.31 -1.22 10.56
CA ALA A 170 -2.48 0.23 10.61
C ALA A 170 -1.12 0.96 10.56
N ILE A 171 -0.10 0.47 11.28
CA ILE A 171 1.26 1.04 11.22
C ILE A 171 1.81 1.00 9.79
N ASP A 172 1.73 -0.14 9.12
CA ASP A 172 2.17 -0.27 7.73
C ASP A 172 1.45 0.73 6.81
N VAL A 173 0.12 0.72 6.87
CA VAL A 173 -0.72 1.52 5.98
C VAL A 173 -0.55 3.02 6.25
N VAL A 174 -0.38 3.46 7.49
CA VAL A 174 -0.04 4.88 7.81
C VAL A 174 1.24 5.30 7.09
N ILE A 175 2.29 4.46 7.15
CA ILE A 175 3.58 4.77 6.55
C ILE A 175 3.47 4.88 5.02
N PHE A 176 2.78 3.94 4.38
CA PHE A 176 2.54 4.00 2.93
C PHE A 176 1.62 5.17 2.55
N THR A 177 0.56 5.44 3.31
CA THR A 177 -0.33 6.60 3.13
C THR A 177 0.48 7.90 3.10
N PHE A 178 1.35 8.08 4.09
CA PHE A 178 2.24 9.22 4.15
C PHE A 178 3.19 9.27 2.93
N GLY A 179 3.76 8.13 2.55
CA GLY A 179 4.63 8.00 1.38
C GLY A 179 3.98 8.51 0.09
N TYR A 180 2.69 8.24 -0.12
CA TYR A 180 1.96 8.70 -1.31
C TYR A 180 1.53 10.17 -1.23
N LEU A 181 1.13 10.64 -0.05
CA LEU A 181 0.64 12.00 0.17
C LEU A 181 1.79 13.03 0.16
N VAL A 182 2.86 12.79 0.92
CA VAL A 182 3.84 13.82 1.25
C VAL A 182 5.17 13.60 0.53
N GLU A 183 5.64 14.61 -0.20
CA GLU A 183 6.98 14.67 -0.79
C GLU A 183 7.70 15.95 -0.35
N ALA A 184 8.74 15.80 0.46
CA ALA A 184 9.51 16.92 1.00
C ALA A 184 11.01 16.66 0.92
N ARG A 185 11.78 17.66 0.47
CA ARG A 185 13.25 17.57 0.38
C ARG A 185 13.91 17.28 1.73
N SER A 186 13.38 17.85 2.81
CA SER A 186 13.86 17.62 4.18
C SER A 186 13.75 16.15 4.60
N LEU A 187 12.73 15.43 4.11
CA LEU A 187 12.50 14.02 4.41
C LEU A 187 13.26 13.09 3.46
N ARG A 188 13.90 13.63 2.41
CA ARG A 188 14.61 12.88 1.37
C ARG A 188 13.77 11.73 0.81
N ASN A 189 12.49 12.00 0.55
CA ASN A 189 11.51 11.01 0.14
C ASN A 189 10.88 11.29 -1.25
N GLU A 190 11.49 12.17 -2.03
CA GLU A 190 11.01 12.50 -3.37
C GLU A 190 11.11 11.28 -4.31
N ILE A 191 10.12 11.12 -5.18
CA ILE A 191 10.13 10.05 -6.19
C ILE A 191 11.22 10.35 -7.22
N LYS A 192 12.25 9.51 -7.29
CA LYS A 192 13.32 9.60 -8.30
C LYS A 192 12.85 9.02 -9.63
N SER A 193 12.29 7.81 -9.59
CA SER A 193 11.73 7.12 -10.75
C SER A 193 10.54 6.24 -10.36
N VAL A 194 9.70 5.91 -11.35
CA VAL A 194 8.59 4.96 -11.23
C VAL A 194 8.85 3.82 -12.21
N ASP A 195 8.53 2.59 -11.84
CA ASP A 195 8.76 1.41 -12.68
C ASP A 195 8.13 1.62 -14.06
N PRO A 196 8.90 1.61 -15.15
CA PRO A 196 8.37 1.85 -16.48
C PRO A 196 7.79 0.59 -17.15
N THR A 197 7.87 -0.58 -16.51
CA THR A 197 7.57 -1.88 -17.09
C THR A 197 6.16 -2.35 -16.79
N VAL A 198 5.47 -2.91 -17.80
CA VAL A 198 4.12 -3.47 -17.62
C VAL A 198 4.13 -4.61 -16.59
N LEU A 199 5.15 -5.47 -16.62
CA LEU A 199 5.27 -6.59 -15.69
C LEU A 199 5.41 -6.12 -14.23
N GLY A 200 6.16 -5.04 -13.98
CA GLY A 200 6.26 -4.43 -12.65
C GLY A 200 4.89 -3.97 -12.15
N TRP A 201 4.16 -3.23 -12.98
CA TRP A 201 2.80 -2.78 -12.64
C TRP A 201 1.83 -3.94 -12.43
N VAL A 202 1.76 -4.91 -13.33
CA VAL A 202 0.81 -6.04 -13.22
C VAL A 202 1.10 -6.89 -11.97
N SER A 203 2.38 -7.24 -11.73
CA SER A 203 2.78 -8.02 -10.54
C SER A 203 2.52 -7.28 -9.23
N CYS A 204 2.54 -5.95 -9.24
CA CYS A 204 2.16 -5.14 -8.09
C CYS A 204 0.64 -5.04 -7.93
N LEU A 205 -0.08 -4.66 -8.98
CA LEU A 205 -1.51 -4.36 -8.95
C LEU A 205 -2.35 -5.58 -8.64
N ILE A 206 -2.00 -6.78 -9.14
CA ILE A 206 -2.72 -8.03 -8.82
C ILE A 206 -2.77 -8.35 -7.31
N CYS A 207 -1.90 -7.74 -6.51
CA CYS A 207 -1.91 -7.89 -5.06
C CYS A 207 -2.90 -6.94 -4.34
N TYR A 208 -3.59 -6.06 -5.05
CA TYR A 208 -4.48 -5.05 -4.48
C TYR A 208 -5.88 -5.10 -5.12
N PRO A 209 -6.94 -4.76 -4.37
CA PRO A 209 -8.26 -4.53 -4.95
C PRO A 209 -8.21 -3.43 -6.02
N PRO A 210 -9.03 -3.56 -7.07
CA PRO A 210 -9.93 -4.69 -7.36
C PRO A 210 -9.26 -5.88 -8.04
N PHE A 211 -7.99 -5.75 -8.45
CA PHE A 211 -7.32 -6.73 -9.30
C PHE A 211 -7.05 -8.06 -8.58
N ASN A 212 -6.89 -8.02 -7.25
CA ASN A 212 -6.76 -9.23 -6.45
C ASN A 212 -8.03 -10.09 -6.47
N HIS A 213 -9.24 -9.52 -6.65
CA HIS A 213 -10.48 -10.30 -6.79
C HIS A 213 -10.45 -11.20 -8.01
N VAL A 214 -9.89 -10.72 -9.12
CA VAL A 214 -9.66 -11.54 -10.32
C VAL A 214 -8.68 -12.67 -9.98
N GLY A 215 -7.59 -12.36 -9.28
CA GLY A 215 -6.66 -13.36 -8.78
C GLY A 215 -7.35 -14.41 -7.90
N PHE A 216 -8.21 -13.98 -6.96
CA PHE A 216 -8.96 -14.84 -6.05
C PHE A 216 -10.00 -15.70 -6.77
N ALA A 217 -10.60 -15.19 -7.85
CA ALA A 217 -11.53 -15.96 -8.69
C ALA A 217 -10.86 -17.16 -9.35
N PHE A 218 -9.56 -17.06 -9.67
CA PHE A 218 -8.79 -18.18 -10.22
C PHE A 218 -8.06 -18.98 -9.14
N PHE A 219 -7.49 -18.34 -8.12
CA PHE A 219 -6.65 -18.97 -7.11
C PHE A 219 -7.02 -18.48 -5.72
N ALA A 220 -7.63 -19.35 -4.92
CA ALA A 220 -8.12 -19.03 -3.59
C ALA A 220 -7.00 -18.52 -2.67
N TRP A 221 -7.21 -17.36 -2.06
CA TRP A 221 -6.29 -16.80 -1.06
C TRP A 221 -6.58 -17.36 0.32
N GLN A 222 -5.55 -17.86 0.97
CA GLN A 222 -5.64 -18.33 2.36
C GLN A 222 -5.42 -17.13 3.28
N ARG A 223 -6.39 -16.87 4.17
CA ARG A 223 -6.34 -15.77 5.14
C ARG A 223 -5.99 -16.34 6.51
N ILE A 224 -5.07 -15.67 7.20
CA ILE A 224 -4.78 -15.95 8.61
C ILE A 224 -6.03 -15.66 9.45
N ASP A 225 -6.72 -14.58 9.12
CA ASP A 225 -7.88 -14.09 9.87
C ASP A 225 -9.06 -15.04 9.66
N GLY A 226 -9.49 -15.72 10.73
CA GLY A 226 -10.57 -16.71 10.71
C GLY A 226 -10.17 -18.16 10.41
N ALA A 227 -8.87 -18.49 10.43
CA ALA A 227 -8.40 -19.86 10.28
C ALA A 227 -8.61 -20.67 11.58
N ASP A 228 -9.43 -21.72 11.54
CA ASP A 228 -9.59 -22.66 12.66
C ASP A 228 -8.43 -23.67 12.66
N PHE A 229 -7.48 -23.45 13.55
CA PHE A 229 -6.29 -24.28 13.66
C PHE A 229 -6.50 -25.56 14.49
N GLY A 230 -7.73 -25.85 14.92
CA GLY A 230 -8.10 -27.07 15.62
C GLY A 230 -7.74 -27.03 17.11
N PRO A 231 -6.78 -27.83 17.61
CA PRO A 231 -6.48 -27.86 19.05
C PRO A 231 -6.04 -26.49 19.59
N PRO A 232 -6.50 -26.06 20.79
CA PRO A 232 -6.24 -24.72 21.32
C PRO A 232 -4.76 -24.32 21.40
N ILE A 233 -3.86 -25.28 21.69
CA ILE A 233 -2.41 -25.03 21.75
C ILE A 233 -1.85 -24.74 20.35
N LEU A 234 -2.31 -25.46 19.33
CA LEU A 234 -1.89 -25.24 17.95
C LEU A 234 -2.40 -23.90 17.45
N GLU A 235 -3.66 -23.57 17.75
CA GLU A 235 -4.26 -22.27 17.46
C GLU A 235 -3.48 -21.12 18.09
N ALA A 236 -3.22 -21.16 19.40
CA ALA A 236 -2.44 -20.13 20.09
C ALA A 236 -1.01 -20.01 19.51
N THR A 237 -0.39 -21.14 19.15
CA THR A 237 0.95 -21.15 18.55
C THR A 237 0.95 -20.49 17.17
N LEU A 238 -0.01 -20.84 16.30
CA LEU A 238 -0.09 -20.30 14.95
C LEU A 238 -0.56 -18.84 14.94
N ALA A 239 -1.41 -18.45 15.89
CA ALA A 239 -1.76 -17.06 16.14
C ALA A 239 -0.52 -16.24 16.55
N ALA A 240 0.28 -16.74 17.51
CA ALA A 240 1.51 -16.06 17.91
C ALA A 240 2.52 -15.91 16.76
N ILE A 241 2.69 -16.95 15.94
CA ILE A 241 3.56 -16.89 14.75
C ILE A 241 3.02 -15.88 13.73
N SER A 242 1.71 -15.82 13.55
CA SER A 242 1.04 -14.86 12.66
C SER A 242 1.29 -13.42 13.09
N VAL A 243 1.10 -13.11 14.38
CA VAL A 243 1.43 -11.79 14.94
C VAL A 243 2.91 -11.48 14.75
N ALA A 244 3.82 -12.43 14.99
CA ALA A 244 5.25 -12.23 14.78
C ALA A 244 5.58 -11.94 13.30
N ALA A 245 4.95 -12.65 12.36
CA ALA A 245 5.11 -12.42 10.92
C ALA A 245 4.63 -11.02 10.52
N VAL A 246 3.46 -10.59 11.00
CA VAL A 246 2.92 -9.25 10.72
C VAL A 246 3.74 -8.16 11.45
N ALA A 247 4.32 -8.45 12.61
CA ALA A 247 5.22 -7.53 13.29
C ALA A 247 6.51 -7.30 12.49
N VAL A 248 7.08 -8.36 11.89
CA VAL A 248 8.22 -8.21 10.97
C VAL A 248 7.82 -7.48 9.68
N PHE A 249 6.59 -7.70 9.19
CA PHE A 249 6.04 -6.95 8.06
C PHE A 249 5.96 -5.46 8.36
N ALA A 250 5.35 -5.07 9.49
CA ALA A 250 5.28 -3.68 9.95
C ALA A 250 6.68 -3.09 10.22
N TRP A 251 7.61 -3.89 10.75
CA TRP A 251 8.99 -3.46 10.96
C TRP A 251 9.72 -3.14 9.65
N ALA A 252 9.46 -3.90 8.58
CA ALA A 252 9.99 -3.57 7.26
C ALA A 252 9.49 -2.18 6.81
N SER A 253 8.20 -1.91 6.98
CA SER A 253 7.62 -0.61 6.63
C SER A 253 8.17 0.52 7.49
N LEU A 254 8.33 0.32 8.80
CA LEU A 254 9.01 1.27 9.69
C LEU A 254 10.45 1.53 9.25
N ALA A 255 11.17 0.51 8.81
CA ALA A 255 12.53 0.66 8.31
C ALA A 255 12.58 1.48 7.01
N LEU A 256 11.62 1.29 6.09
CA LEU A 256 11.45 2.14 4.90
C LEU A 256 11.14 3.60 5.28
N GLY A 257 10.28 3.79 6.27
CA GLY A 257 9.82 5.09 6.76
C GLY A 257 9.22 5.92 5.62
N PHE A 258 9.62 7.20 5.51
CA PHE A 258 9.07 8.12 4.50
C PHE A 258 9.31 7.70 3.04
N ARG A 259 10.18 6.72 2.79
CA ARG A 259 10.48 6.19 1.45
C ARG A 259 9.57 5.03 1.04
N ALA A 260 8.68 4.58 1.91
CA ALA A 260 7.77 3.48 1.63
C ALA A 260 6.78 3.87 0.52
N SER A 261 6.85 3.15 -0.61
CA SER A 261 5.81 3.18 -1.64
C SER A 261 6.08 2.09 -2.67
N ASN A 262 5.01 1.56 -3.25
CA ASN A 262 5.09 0.59 -4.34
C ASN A 262 5.55 1.25 -5.65
N LEU A 263 6.25 0.49 -6.51
CA LEU A 263 6.63 0.87 -7.88
C LEU A 263 7.54 2.10 -8.00
N THR A 264 8.10 2.62 -6.92
CA THR A 264 8.94 3.83 -6.95
C THR A 264 10.35 3.56 -6.44
N ASN A 265 11.31 4.27 -7.02
CA ASN A 265 12.61 4.47 -6.41
C ASN A 265 12.61 5.78 -5.61
N ARG A 266 12.72 5.69 -4.28
CA ARG A 266 12.91 6.84 -3.35
C ARG A 266 14.25 6.79 -2.61
N GLY A 267 15.17 5.95 -3.08
CA GLY A 267 16.47 5.69 -2.45
C GLY A 267 16.48 4.42 -1.60
N ILE A 268 17.65 3.77 -1.56
CA ILE A 268 17.81 2.45 -0.98
C ILE A 268 17.89 2.50 0.55
N VAL A 269 17.30 1.49 1.19
CA VAL A 269 17.24 1.32 2.64
C VAL A 269 17.93 0.01 2.99
N ALA A 270 18.97 0.08 3.81
CA ALA A 270 19.77 -1.07 4.24
C ALA A 270 19.78 -1.26 5.77
N ARG A 271 18.77 -0.71 6.46
CA ARG A 271 18.61 -0.78 7.93
C ARG A 271 17.39 -1.62 8.31
N GLY A 272 17.26 -1.97 9.59
CA GLY A 272 16.16 -2.82 10.07
C GLY A 272 16.24 -4.21 9.42
N PRO A 273 15.12 -4.81 8.98
CA PRO A 273 15.13 -6.15 8.42
C PRO A 273 15.87 -6.24 7.07
N TYR A 274 16.01 -5.10 6.37
CA TYR A 274 16.75 -5.00 5.11
C TYR A 274 18.25 -5.24 5.23
N ARG A 275 18.81 -5.37 6.44
CA ARG A 275 20.23 -5.75 6.61
C ARG A 275 20.50 -7.24 6.38
N TRP A 276 19.46 -8.07 6.42
CA TRP A 276 19.59 -9.53 6.28
C TRP A 276 19.03 -10.06 4.97
N VAL A 277 17.91 -9.51 4.52
CA VAL A 277 17.22 -9.92 3.28
C VAL A 277 16.69 -8.69 2.55
N ARG A 278 16.63 -8.74 1.21
CA ARG A 278 16.21 -7.58 0.40
C ARG A 278 14.69 -7.34 0.41
N HIS A 279 13.89 -8.38 0.65
CA HIS A 279 12.42 -8.34 0.60
C HIS A 279 11.77 -8.96 1.85
N PRO A 280 12.03 -8.42 3.05
CA PRO A 280 11.54 -9.00 4.31
C PRO A 280 10.02 -9.05 4.38
N ALA A 281 9.33 -7.99 3.95
CA ALA A 281 7.87 -7.92 3.91
C ALA A 281 7.25 -9.01 3.03
N TYR A 282 7.82 -9.25 1.84
CA TYR A 282 7.34 -10.31 0.95
C TYR A 282 7.63 -11.70 1.51
N ALA A 283 8.77 -11.89 2.18
CA ALA A 283 9.11 -13.17 2.81
C ALA A 283 8.08 -13.57 3.88
N VAL A 284 7.83 -12.67 4.84
CA VAL A 284 6.90 -12.97 5.94
C VAL A 284 5.46 -13.03 5.48
N LYS A 285 5.07 -12.25 4.45
CA LYS A 285 3.73 -12.35 3.86
C LYS A 285 3.47 -13.70 3.21
N ASN A 286 4.47 -14.27 2.53
CA ASN A 286 4.34 -15.63 2.00
C ASN A 286 4.26 -16.65 3.14
N ILE A 287 5.16 -16.59 4.12
CA ILE A 287 5.13 -17.49 5.29
C ILE A 287 3.75 -17.47 5.96
N ALA A 288 3.19 -16.28 6.17
CA ALA A 288 1.85 -16.06 6.70
C ALA A 288 0.76 -16.82 5.91
N VAL A 289 0.77 -16.69 4.57
CA VAL A 289 -0.20 -17.38 3.70
C VAL A 289 -0.05 -18.90 3.77
N TRP A 290 1.19 -19.41 3.79
CA TRP A 290 1.43 -20.84 3.97
C TRP A 290 0.92 -21.37 5.31
N ILE A 291 1.12 -20.61 6.40
CA ILE A 291 0.60 -20.95 7.74
C ILE A 291 -0.93 -20.98 7.73
N SER A 292 -1.57 -19.97 7.14
CA SER A 292 -3.04 -19.90 7.07
C SER A 292 -3.69 -21.04 6.28
N ALA A 293 -2.91 -21.73 5.44
CA ALA A 293 -3.40 -22.87 4.66
C ALA A 293 -3.42 -24.17 5.46
N ILE A 294 -2.74 -24.24 6.61
CA ILE A 294 -2.59 -25.47 7.40
C ILE A 294 -3.95 -26.09 7.74
N PRO A 295 -4.97 -25.36 8.23
CA PRO A 295 -6.29 -25.93 8.50
C PRO A 295 -6.93 -26.58 7.28
N THR A 296 -6.96 -25.87 6.16
CA THR A 296 -7.56 -26.33 4.92
C THR A 296 -6.84 -27.56 4.37
N LEU A 297 -5.50 -27.60 4.49
CA LEU A 297 -4.69 -28.74 4.08
C LEU A 297 -4.90 -29.94 5.00
N THR A 298 -4.88 -29.74 6.32
CA THR A 298 -5.14 -30.80 7.31
C THR A 298 -6.51 -31.41 7.09
N ASP A 299 -7.56 -30.59 6.97
CA ASP A 299 -8.91 -31.04 6.64
C ASP A 299 -8.95 -31.84 5.34
N ALA A 300 -8.30 -31.35 4.28
CA ALA A 300 -8.25 -32.05 3.00
C ALA A 300 -7.55 -33.41 3.11
N PHE A 301 -6.43 -33.50 3.84
CA PHE A 301 -5.70 -34.76 4.04
C PHE A 301 -6.46 -35.73 4.92
N SER A 302 -7.05 -35.27 6.04
CA SER A 302 -7.85 -36.10 6.95
C SER A 302 -9.07 -36.72 6.28
N ASN A 303 -9.69 -36.00 5.34
CA ASN A 303 -10.84 -36.48 4.58
C ASN A 303 -10.47 -37.17 3.25
N ASN A 304 -9.19 -37.49 3.02
CA ASN A 304 -8.68 -38.06 1.75
C ASN A 304 -9.07 -37.27 0.49
N ALA A 305 -9.29 -35.96 0.63
CA ALA A 305 -9.67 -35.04 -0.45
C ALA A 305 -8.43 -34.53 -1.21
N VAL A 306 -7.74 -35.43 -1.91
CA VAL A 306 -6.47 -35.15 -2.61
C VAL A 306 -6.60 -33.99 -3.61
N SER A 307 -7.72 -33.89 -4.34
CA SER A 307 -7.97 -32.79 -5.28
C SER A 307 -8.01 -31.42 -4.59
N LYS A 308 -8.65 -31.33 -3.42
CA LYS A 308 -8.70 -30.10 -2.60
C LYS A 308 -7.30 -29.75 -2.08
N ALA A 309 -6.54 -30.72 -1.60
CA ALA A 309 -5.17 -30.49 -1.13
C ALA A 309 -4.25 -29.97 -2.27
N LEU A 310 -4.28 -30.63 -3.44
CA LEU A 310 -3.51 -30.20 -4.62
C LEU A 310 -3.91 -28.81 -5.10
N TRP A 311 -5.21 -28.49 -5.04
CA TRP A 311 -5.71 -27.18 -5.40
C TRP A 311 -5.18 -26.08 -4.48
N VAL A 312 -5.26 -26.28 -3.16
CA VAL A 312 -4.72 -25.33 -2.17
C VAL A 312 -3.22 -25.15 -2.37
N LEU A 313 -2.46 -26.23 -2.52
CA LEU A 313 -1.01 -26.16 -2.78
C LEU A 313 -0.69 -25.37 -4.05
N THR A 314 -1.47 -25.57 -5.12
CA THR A 314 -1.32 -24.82 -6.37
C THR A 314 -1.57 -23.33 -6.15
N CYS A 315 -2.63 -22.97 -5.41
CA CYS A 315 -2.90 -21.58 -5.05
C CYS A 315 -1.73 -20.96 -4.27
N LEU A 316 -1.17 -21.68 -3.29
CA LEU A 316 -0.03 -21.21 -2.49
C LEU A 316 1.21 -20.97 -3.35
N VAL A 317 1.51 -21.89 -4.28
CA VAL A 317 2.63 -21.75 -5.21
C VAL A 317 2.41 -20.54 -6.12
N VAL A 318 1.23 -20.36 -6.70
CA VAL A 318 0.92 -19.23 -7.59
C VAL A 318 1.08 -17.90 -6.86
N TRP A 319 0.52 -17.76 -5.66
CA TRP A 319 0.67 -16.53 -4.87
C TRP A 319 2.12 -16.26 -4.47
N THR A 320 2.87 -17.32 -4.12
CA THR A 320 4.31 -17.20 -3.86
C THR A 320 5.06 -16.71 -5.09
N LEU A 321 4.77 -17.26 -6.27
CA LEU A 321 5.40 -16.85 -7.53
C LEU A 321 5.08 -15.39 -7.88
N ILE A 322 3.87 -14.91 -7.62
CA ILE A 322 3.50 -13.50 -7.84
C ILE A 322 4.41 -12.57 -7.03
N TYR A 323 4.64 -12.86 -5.74
CA TYR A 323 5.56 -12.06 -4.91
C TYR A 323 7.02 -12.19 -5.36
N VAL A 324 7.43 -13.35 -5.86
CA VAL A 324 8.77 -13.53 -6.44
C VAL A 324 8.95 -12.68 -7.71
N VAL A 325 7.98 -12.71 -8.62
CA VAL A 325 7.99 -11.87 -9.84
C VAL A 325 8.02 -10.40 -9.46
N ARG A 326 7.19 -9.98 -8.51
CA ARG A 326 7.13 -8.60 -8.00
C ARG A 326 8.46 -8.15 -7.40
N ALA A 327 9.11 -8.98 -6.60
CA ALA A 327 10.44 -8.68 -6.09
C ALA A 327 11.44 -8.51 -7.24
N ILE A 328 11.46 -9.43 -8.21
CA ILE A 328 12.39 -9.40 -9.34
C ILE A 328 12.18 -8.15 -10.20
N THR A 329 10.94 -7.76 -10.49
CA THR A 329 10.65 -6.54 -11.26
C THR A 329 11.08 -5.28 -10.50
N GLU A 330 10.83 -5.23 -9.19
CA GLU A 330 11.30 -4.15 -8.32
C GLU A 330 12.83 -4.06 -8.31
N GLU A 331 13.56 -5.17 -8.14
CA GLU A 331 15.03 -5.17 -8.20
C GLU A 331 15.55 -4.70 -9.57
N ARG A 332 14.89 -5.14 -10.66
CA ARG A 332 15.24 -4.71 -12.03
C ARG A 332 15.04 -3.22 -12.20
N HIS A 333 13.91 -2.67 -11.74
CA HIS A 333 13.64 -1.23 -11.78
C HIS A 333 14.68 -0.45 -10.97
N LEU A 334 15.03 -0.91 -9.76
CA LEU A 334 16.04 -0.27 -8.93
C LEU A 334 17.42 -0.27 -9.61
N LEU A 335 17.78 -1.33 -10.34
CA LEU A 335 19.03 -1.41 -11.12
C LEU A 335 19.06 -0.51 -12.36
N MET A 336 17.91 0.01 -12.83
CA MET A 336 17.88 0.96 -13.96
C MET A 336 18.32 2.37 -13.56
N THR A 337 18.45 2.66 -12.26
CA THR A 337 18.82 3.99 -11.76
C THR A 337 20.12 3.91 -10.98
N ASP A 338 20.95 4.95 -11.06
CA ASP A 338 22.11 5.10 -10.19
C ASP A 338 21.66 5.51 -8.77
N ASN A 339 21.54 4.52 -7.88
CA ASN A 339 20.93 4.68 -6.54
C ASN A 339 21.57 3.78 -5.47
N ASP A 340 22.77 3.25 -5.71
CA ASP A 340 23.51 2.32 -4.84
C ASP A 340 22.88 0.91 -4.67
N TYR A 341 21.82 0.57 -5.41
CA TYR A 341 21.18 -0.74 -5.29
C TYR A 341 22.11 -1.89 -5.68
N ALA A 342 22.98 -1.68 -6.67
CA ALA A 342 23.98 -2.66 -7.08
C ALA A 342 24.93 -3.01 -5.93
N GLU A 343 25.40 -2.02 -5.17
CA GLU A 343 26.25 -2.22 -4.00
C GLU A 343 25.48 -2.85 -2.84
N TYR A 344 24.24 -2.42 -2.61
CA TYR A 344 23.38 -3.03 -1.58
C TYR A 344 23.16 -4.53 -1.85
N ARG A 345 22.93 -4.92 -3.11
CA ARG A 345 22.74 -6.30 -3.54
C ARG A 345 23.96 -7.20 -3.28
N THR A 346 25.19 -6.67 -3.33
CA THR A 346 26.39 -7.47 -3.03
C THR A 346 26.56 -7.69 -1.53
N LYS A 347 26.17 -6.71 -0.71
CA LYS A 347 26.18 -6.79 0.76
C LYS A 347 25.09 -7.72 1.30
N VAL A 348 23.87 -7.57 0.78
CA VAL A 348 22.70 -8.36 1.20
C VAL A 348 22.33 -9.32 0.09
N ARG A 349 22.88 -10.54 0.17
CA ARG A 349 22.82 -11.54 -0.92
C ARG A 349 21.43 -12.16 -1.10
N PHE A 350 20.73 -12.41 -0.01
CA PHE A 350 19.46 -13.15 0.01
C PHE A 350 18.26 -12.25 -0.30
N ARG A 351 17.32 -12.74 -1.11
CA ARG A 351 16.08 -11.98 -1.37
C ARG A 351 15.09 -12.11 -0.24
N PHE A 352 14.82 -13.33 0.20
CA PHE A 352 13.69 -13.61 1.09
C PHE A 352 14.10 -14.31 2.38
N VAL A 353 14.91 -15.37 2.30
CA VAL A 353 15.29 -16.20 3.44
C VAL A 353 16.81 -16.42 3.44
N PRO A 354 17.53 -16.14 4.54
CA PRO A 354 18.95 -16.42 4.60
C PRO A 354 19.24 -17.90 4.33
N GLY A 355 20.21 -18.18 3.45
CA GLY A 355 20.57 -19.55 3.06
C GLY A 355 19.69 -20.17 1.97
N LEU A 356 18.60 -19.52 1.55
CA LEU A 356 17.72 -19.95 0.46
C LEU A 356 17.49 -18.78 -0.50
N LEU A 357 18.09 -18.87 -1.69
CA LEU A 357 18.01 -17.88 -2.79
C LEU A 357 18.37 -16.42 -2.41
#